data_AF-A0A2V7NWV0-F1
#
_entry.id   AF-A0A2V7NWV0-F1
#
_cell.length_a   1.000
_cell.length_b   1.000
_cell.length_c   1.000
_cell.angle_alpha   90.00
_cell.angle_beta   90.00
_cell.angle_gamma   90.00
#
_symmetry.space_group_name_H-M   'P 1'
#
loop_
_entity.id
_entity.type
_entity.pdbx_description
1 polymer ?
#
loop_
_entity_poly.entity_id
_entity_poly.type
_entity_poly.pdbx_seq_one_letter_code
_entity_poly.pdbx_strand_id
1 'polypeptide(L)'
;MGSRLRTGWGLAVLFLAFGACSKSDAQSPPSQRAAPAAIKPLPITVAKAEAREVQRAVETIGSLLAWDDVQVKTEQPGTIARLLVDLGDPVTRGKVLAEYDAREFELAVKQAEADLLSAEQSLL
;
A
#
# COMPACT_ATOMS: atom_id res chain seq x y z
N MET A 1 -81.44 20.38 11.05
CA MET A 1 -82.82 20.09 11.50
C MET A 1 -83.24 21.22 12.44
N GLY A 2 -84.29 21.97 12.09
CA GLY A 2 -85.10 22.80 13.00
C GLY A 2 -84.36 23.95 13.72
N SER A 3 -84.35 25.18 13.20
CA SER A 3 -85.43 26.19 13.34
C SER A 3 -85.58 26.73 14.78
N ARG A 4 -85.20 27.98 15.02
CA ARG A 4 -86.08 29.18 15.08
C ARG A 4 -86.79 29.39 16.43
N LEU A 5 -87.09 30.67 16.69
CA LEU A 5 -87.90 31.30 17.74
C LEU A 5 -87.06 31.83 18.93
N ARG A 6 -86.87 33.14 19.15
CA ARG A 6 -87.69 34.36 18.98
C ARG A 6 -88.83 34.49 20.00
N THR A 7 -88.46 34.88 21.22
CA THR A 7 -89.25 35.60 22.23
C THR A 7 -88.26 36.02 23.31
N GLY A 8 -88.18 37.23 23.83
CA GLY A 8 -89.04 38.39 23.76
C GLY A 8 -88.61 39.23 24.96
N TRP A 9 -88.05 40.40 24.67
CA TRP A 9 -88.21 41.63 25.45
C TRP A 9 -88.58 41.44 26.93
N GLY A 10 -87.62 40.99 27.73
CA GLY A 10 -87.72 40.88 29.18
C GLY A 10 -86.66 41.75 29.82
N LEU A 11 -87.05 42.98 30.17
CA LEU A 11 -86.41 43.83 31.20
C LEU A 11 -84.90 44.07 31.02
N ALA A 12 -84.43 45.03 30.24
CA ALA A 12 -84.57 46.49 30.44
C ALA A 12 -84.24 47.05 31.85
N VAL A 13 -83.70 46.27 32.80
CA VAL A 13 -83.29 46.78 34.13
C VAL A 13 -82.05 46.08 34.70
N LEU A 14 -80.99 45.90 33.91
CA LEU A 14 -79.65 45.71 34.48
C LEU A 14 -78.57 46.35 33.60
N PHE A 15 -78.95 47.49 33.03
CA PHE A 15 -78.16 48.38 32.20
C PHE A 15 -77.67 49.56 33.06
N LEU A 16 -76.94 49.30 34.15
CA LEU A 16 -76.52 50.37 35.06
C LEU A 16 -75.16 50.20 35.75
N ALA A 17 -74.28 49.30 35.29
CA ALA A 17 -72.97 49.10 35.95
C ALA A 17 -71.73 48.99 35.05
N PHE A 18 -71.84 49.01 33.72
CA PHE A 18 -70.67 48.97 32.83
C PHE A 18 -70.75 50.07 31.76
N GLY A 19 -70.80 51.32 32.24
CA GLY A 19 -70.78 52.54 31.43
C GLY A 19 -69.56 53.41 31.75
N ALA A 20 -68.36 52.83 31.79
CA ALA A 20 -67.10 53.59 31.86
C ALA A 20 -66.42 53.55 30.48
N CYS A 21 -66.86 54.48 29.63
CA CYS A 21 -66.18 54.89 28.41
C CYS A 21 -64.72 55.31 28.69
N SER A 22 -63.79 54.86 27.84
CA SER A 22 -62.83 55.79 27.23
C SER A 22 -62.61 55.41 25.76
N LYS A 23 -62.68 56.42 24.91
CA LYS A 23 -62.60 56.36 23.44
C LYS A 23 -61.14 56.29 23.00
N SER A 24 -60.84 55.48 21.99
CA SER A 24 -59.80 55.80 21.02
C SER A 24 -60.03 55.05 19.72
N ASP A 25 -60.43 55.81 18.70
CA ASP A 25 -60.51 55.44 17.29
C ASP A 25 -59.15 54.97 16.75
N ALA A 26 -59.12 53.85 16.03
CA ALA A 26 -58.24 53.65 14.87
C ALA A 26 -58.68 52.42 14.06
N GLN A 27 -59.30 52.70 12.91
CA GLN A 27 -59.65 51.77 11.85
C GLN A 27 -58.38 51.17 11.20
N SER A 28 -58.45 49.89 10.81
CA SER A 28 -57.35 49.04 10.30
C SER A 28 -56.71 49.50 8.98
N PRO A 29 -55.54 48.93 8.63
CA PRO A 29 -55.53 48.04 7.46
C PRO A 29 -54.74 46.71 7.67
N PRO A 30 -55.00 45.68 6.84
CA PRO A 30 -54.39 44.36 6.97
C PRO A 30 -53.01 44.33 6.30
N SER A 31 -51.94 44.03 7.06
CA SER A 31 -50.60 43.80 6.48
C SER A 31 -50.20 42.34 6.60
N GLN A 32 -50.46 41.63 5.50
CA GLN A 32 -49.70 40.54 4.89
C GLN A 32 -48.80 39.69 5.81
N ARG A 33 -49.24 38.43 5.96
CA ARG A 33 -48.43 37.29 6.36
C ARG A 33 -47.11 37.28 5.56
N ALA A 34 -45.99 37.51 6.23
CA ALA A 34 -44.67 37.38 5.63
C ALA A 34 -44.49 35.92 5.19
N ALA A 35 -44.52 35.68 3.88
CA ALA A 35 -44.02 34.46 3.30
C ALA A 35 -42.49 34.42 3.54
N PRO A 36 -41.90 33.27 3.90
CA PRO A 36 -40.45 33.19 4.03
C PRO A 36 -39.81 33.57 2.69
N ALA A 37 -38.89 34.52 2.72
CA ALA A 37 -38.16 34.98 1.55
C ALA A 37 -37.58 33.77 0.82
N ALA A 38 -38.03 33.55 -0.42
CA ALA A 38 -37.56 32.46 -1.24
C ALA A 38 -36.07 32.67 -1.52
N ILE A 39 -35.22 31.88 -0.88
CA ILE A 39 -33.78 31.85 -1.15
C ILE A 39 -33.60 31.38 -2.58
N LYS A 40 -33.09 32.26 -3.45
CA LYS A 40 -32.81 31.94 -4.84
C LYS A 40 -31.66 30.93 -4.88
N PRO A 41 -31.84 29.69 -5.37
CA PRO A 41 -30.78 28.68 -5.36
C PRO A 41 -29.64 29.13 -6.28
N LEU A 42 -28.43 29.23 -5.75
CA LEU A 42 -27.23 29.44 -6.56
C LEU A 42 -26.87 28.10 -7.22
N PRO A 43 -26.72 28.04 -8.56
CA PRO A 43 -26.32 26.82 -9.22
C PRO A 43 -24.87 26.50 -8.85
N ILE A 44 -24.67 25.30 -8.29
CA ILE A 44 -23.36 24.78 -7.91
C ILE A 44 -23.12 23.46 -8.62
N THR A 45 -21.89 23.26 -9.09
CA THR A 45 -21.48 22.02 -9.74
C THR A 45 -21.02 21.03 -8.68
N VAL A 46 -21.65 19.85 -8.64
CA VAL A 46 -21.25 18.74 -7.77
C VAL A 46 -20.72 17.57 -8.59
N ALA A 47 -19.79 16.82 -8.01
CA ALA A 47 -19.37 15.52 -8.51
C ALA A 47 -19.63 14.46 -7.43
N LYS A 48 -20.08 13.28 -7.84
CA LYS A 48 -20.29 12.15 -6.94
C LYS A 48 -18.96 11.47 -6.65
N ALA A 49 -18.61 11.33 -5.38
CA ALA A 49 -17.43 10.57 -4.98
C ALA A 49 -17.70 9.07 -5.18
N GLU A 50 -16.80 8.38 -5.87
CA GLU A 50 -16.82 6.94 -6.07
C GLU A 50 -15.57 6.33 -5.47
N ALA A 51 -15.73 5.28 -4.67
CA ALA A 51 -14.61 4.49 -4.19
C ALA A 51 -14.11 3.60 -5.32
N ARG A 52 -12.84 3.75 -5.68
CA ARG A 52 -12.15 2.88 -6.62
C ARG A 52 -10.87 2.40 -5.97
N GLU A 53 -10.54 1.14 -6.22
CA GLU A 53 -9.26 0.59 -5.80
C GLU A 53 -8.13 1.26 -6.60
N VAL A 54 -7.18 1.86 -5.90
CA VAL A 54 -6.02 2.51 -6.51
C VAL A 54 -4.78 1.71 -6.11
N GLN A 55 -4.12 1.13 -7.11
CA GLN A 55 -2.87 0.41 -6.93
C GLN A 55 -1.75 1.43 -6.64
N ARG A 56 -1.20 1.39 -5.43
CA ARG A 56 -0.07 2.23 -5.03
C ARG A 56 1.21 1.43 -5.18
N ALA A 57 1.98 1.70 -6.23
CA ALA A 57 3.32 1.14 -6.41
C ALA A 57 4.38 2.10 -5.88
N VAL A 58 5.49 1.54 -5.39
CA VAL A 58 6.71 2.29 -5.04
C VAL A 58 7.80 1.80 -5.98
N GLU A 59 8.29 2.70 -6.83
CA GLU A 59 9.42 2.40 -7.72
C GLU A 59 10.72 2.54 -6.93
N THR A 60 11.60 1.55 -7.02
CA THR A 60 12.89 1.55 -6.35
C THR A 60 13.92 0.94 -7.29
N ILE A 61 15.12 1.51 -7.27
CA ILE A 61 16.27 0.99 -7.98
C ILE A 61 17.12 0.15 -7.02
N GLY A 62 17.66 -0.95 -7.53
CA GLY A 62 18.56 -1.84 -6.79
C GLY A 62 19.58 -2.46 -7.74
N SER A 63 20.70 -2.90 -7.17
CA SER A 63 21.75 -3.58 -7.93
C SER A 63 21.56 -5.09 -7.84
N LEU A 64 21.77 -5.79 -8.95
CA LEU A 64 21.84 -7.24 -8.97
C LEU A 64 23.26 -7.68 -8.61
N LEU A 65 23.36 -8.65 -7.71
CA LEU A 65 24.62 -9.29 -7.34
C LEU A 65 24.58 -10.74 -7.82
N ALA A 66 25.75 -11.29 -8.10
CA ALA A 66 25.88 -12.71 -8.38
C ALA A 66 25.38 -13.51 -7.17
N TRP A 67 24.66 -14.60 -7.43
CA TRP A 67 24.17 -15.49 -6.37
C TRP A 67 25.34 -16.16 -5.65
N ASP A 68 26.32 -16.64 -6.42
CA ASP A 68 27.56 -17.22 -5.94
C ASP A 68 28.74 -16.59 -6.68
N ASP A 69 29.78 -16.23 -5.94
CA ASP A 69 31.08 -15.81 -6.47
C ASP A 69 32.17 -16.68 -5.83
N VAL A 70 32.98 -17.34 -6.67
CA VAL A 70 33.98 -18.31 -6.24
C VAL A 70 35.31 -18.00 -6.90
N GLN A 71 36.32 -17.73 -6.07
CA GLN A 71 37.69 -17.57 -6.52
C GLN A 71 38.40 -18.93 -6.51
N VAL A 72 38.73 -19.45 -7.69
CA VAL A 72 39.50 -20.69 -7.83
C VAL A 72 40.97 -20.42 -7.48
N LYS A 73 41.52 -21.24 -6.57
CA LYS A 73 42.92 -21.19 -6.15
C LYS A 73 43.54 -22.58 -6.21
N THR A 74 44.86 -22.58 -6.33
CA THR A 74 45.71 -23.76 -6.28
C THR A 74 45.95 -24.22 -4.85
N GLU A 75 45.74 -25.50 -4.54
CA GLU A 75 46.01 -26.04 -3.19
C GLU A 75 47.50 -26.11 -2.89
N GLN A 76 48.31 -26.48 -3.89
CA GLN A 76 49.76 -26.59 -3.79
C GLN A 76 50.44 -25.64 -4.79
N PRO A 77 51.53 -24.96 -4.40
CA PRO A 77 52.35 -24.21 -5.36
C PRO A 77 52.94 -25.15 -6.40
N GLY A 78 52.92 -24.72 -7.65
CA GLY A 78 53.46 -25.48 -8.77
C GLY A 78 53.28 -24.74 -10.08
N THR A 79 53.94 -25.22 -11.12
CA THR A 79 53.86 -24.62 -12.46
C THR A 79 52.66 -25.19 -13.20
N ILE A 80 51.88 -24.33 -13.85
CA ILE A 80 50.81 -24.74 -14.76
C ILE A 80 51.41 -25.11 -16.11
N ALA A 81 51.22 -26.36 -16.54
CA ALA A 81 51.65 -26.84 -17.84
C ALA A 81 50.73 -26.36 -18.97
N ARG A 82 49.41 -26.32 -18.71
CA ARG A 82 48.42 -25.89 -19.69
C ARG A 82 47.17 -25.30 -19.04
N LEU A 83 46.61 -24.29 -19.67
CA LEU A 83 45.27 -23.77 -19.37
C LEU A 83 44.29 -24.32 -20.41
N LEU A 84 43.15 -24.84 -19.94
CA LEU A 84 42.14 -25.53 -20.77
C LEU A 84 40.89 -24.68 -21.04
N VAL A 85 40.85 -23.46 -20.50
CA VAL A 85 39.71 -22.54 -20.60
C VAL A 85 40.20 -21.13 -20.88
N ASP A 86 39.38 -20.33 -21.58
CA ASP A 86 39.65 -18.92 -21.83
C ASP A 86 38.73 -18.01 -21.00
N LEU A 87 39.00 -16.71 -21.04
CA LEU A 87 38.24 -15.70 -20.32
C LEU A 87 36.81 -15.61 -20.86
N GLY A 88 35.84 -15.82 -19.98
CA GLY A 88 34.41 -15.76 -20.30
C GLY A 88 33.79 -17.10 -20.69
N ASP A 89 34.58 -18.18 -20.75
CA ASP A 89 34.06 -19.50 -21.02
C ASP A 89 33.14 -20.00 -19.89
N PRO A 90 32.00 -20.63 -20.22
CA PRO A 90 31.18 -21.29 -19.23
C PRO A 90 31.91 -22.52 -18.66
N VAL A 91 31.90 -22.62 -17.32
CA VAL A 91 32.50 -23.74 -16.58
C VAL A 91 31.46 -24.39 -15.68
N THR A 92 31.57 -25.71 -15.52
CA THR A 92 30.71 -26.50 -14.64
C THR A 92 31.53 -27.12 -13.52
N ARG A 93 30.86 -27.51 -12.43
CA ARG A 93 31.53 -28.23 -11.33
C ARG A 93 32.23 -29.48 -11.87
N GLY A 94 33.49 -29.68 -11.46
CA GLY A 94 34.32 -30.82 -11.85
C GLY A 94 35.02 -30.66 -13.21
N LYS A 95 34.80 -29.57 -13.95
CA LYS A 95 35.56 -29.28 -15.17
C LYS A 95 37.00 -28.93 -14.81
N VAL A 96 37.96 -29.58 -15.45
CA VAL A 96 39.39 -29.25 -15.32
C VAL A 96 39.64 -27.91 -16.02
N LEU A 97 40.20 -26.95 -15.28
CA LEU A 97 40.48 -25.61 -15.79
C LEU A 97 41.94 -25.45 -16.22
N ALA A 98 42.86 -26.07 -15.48
CA ALA A 98 44.30 -26.01 -15.71
C ALA A 98 44.95 -27.34 -15.30
N GLU A 99 46.05 -27.68 -15.95
CA GLU A 99 46.86 -28.86 -15.67
C GLU A 99 48.20 -28.42 -15.09
N TYR A 100 48.62 -29.04 -13.99
CA TYR A 100 49.95 -28.86 -13.42
C TYR A 100 51.02 -29.59 -14.22
N ASP A 101 52.25 -29.09 -14.17
CA ASP A 101 53.41 -29.88 -14.56
C ASP A 101 53.60 -31.03 -13.57
N ALA A 102 53.27 -32.24 -14.00
CA ALA A 102 53.21 -33.42 -13.14
C ALA A 102 54.59 -34.03 -12.85
N ARG A 103 55.68 -33.60 -13.51
CA ARG A 103 56.97 -34.32 -13.47
C ARG A 103 57.53 -34.51 -12.06
N GLU A 104 57.57 -33.43 -11.27
CA GLU A 104 58.09 -33.49 -9.89
C GLU A 104 57.15 -34.27 -8.97
N PHE A 105 55.83 -34.10 -9.16
CA PHE A 105 54.83 -34.83 -8.38
C PHE A 105 54.85 -36.34 -8.67
N GLU A 106 54.97 -36.73 -9.95
CA GLU A 106 55.09 -38.13 -10.36
C GLU A 106 56.37 -38.78 -9.82
N LEU A 107 57.49 -38.06 -9.81
CA LEU A 107 58.73 -38.54 -9.23
C LEU A 107 58.60 -38.72 -7.71
N ALA A 108 57.94 -37.79 -7.02
CA ALA A 108 57.68 -37.89 -5.59
C ALA A 108 56.80 -39.10 -5.25
N VAL A 109 55.76 -39.36 -6.05
CA VAL A 109 54.91 -40.55 -5.90
C VAL A 109 55.72 -41.82 -6.11
N LYS A 110 56.52 -41.91 -7.19
CA LYS A 110 57.39 -43.07 -7.45
C LYS A 110 58.39 -43.33 -6.34
N GLN A 111 58.95 -42.29 -5.74
CA GLN A 111 59.85 -42.43 -4.60
C GLN A 111 59.11 -43.02 -3.40
N ALA A 112 57.93 -42.49 -3.06
CA ALA A 112 57.13 -42.98 -1.95
C ALA A 112 56.67 -44.45 -2.16
N GLU A 113 56.35 -44.82 -3.39
CA GLU A 113 56.01 -46.20 -3.76
C GLU A 113 57.22 -47.15 -3.60
N ALA A 114 58.42 -46.72 -4.01
CA ALA A 114 59.64 -47.49 -3.83
C ALA A 114 60.00 -47.66 -2.34
N ASP A 115 59.84 -46.60 -1.55
CA ASP A 115 60.06 -46.63 -0.11
C ASP A 115 59.07 -47.60 0.57
N LEU A 116 57.79 -47.56 0.18
CA LEU A 116 56.77 -48.50 0.65
C LEU A 116 57.15 -49.95 0.32
N LEU A 117 57.54 -50.23 -0.93
CA LEU A 117 57.94 -51.58 -1.34
C LEU A 117 59.16 -52.09 -0.54
N SER A 118 60.14 -51.21 -0.29
CA SER A 118 61.31 -51.57 0.51
C SER A 118 60.95 -51.91 1.96
N ALA A 119 59.99 -51.17 2.54
CA ALA A 119 59.50 -51.40 3.88
C ALA A 119 58.72 -52.72 3.96
N GLU A 120 57.86 -53.01 2.98
CA GLU A 120 57.13 -54.28 2.89
C GLU A 120 58.09 -55.48 2.77
N GLN A 121 59.15 -55.35 1.99
CA GLN A 121 60.18 -56.39 1.87
C GLN A 121 60.95 -56.63 3.16
N SER A 122 61.11 -55.60 4.00
CA SER A 122 61.80 -55.72 5.30
C SER A 122 60.97 -56.41 6.39
N LEU A 123 59.66 -56.53 6.18
CA LEU A 123 58.73 -57.19 7.11
C LEU A 123 58.54 -58.70 6.81
N LEU A 124 59.06 -59.17 5.67
CA LEU A 124 59.11 -60.59 5.28
C LEU A 124 60.45 -61.20 5.68
#